data_AF-A0A2H6FJC0-F1
#
_entry.id   AF-A0A2H6FJC0-F1
#
_cell.length_a   1.000
_cell.length_b   1.000
_cell.length_c   1.000
_cell.angle_alpha   90.00
_cell.angle_beta   90.00
_cell.angle_gamma   90.00
#
_symmetry.space_group_name_H-M   'P 1'
#
loop_
_entity.id
_entity.type
_entity.pdbx_description
1 polymer ?
#
loop_
_entity_poly.entity_id
_entity_poly.type
_entity_poly.pdbx_seq_one_letter_code
_entity_poly.pdbx_strand_id
1 'polypeptide(L)' 'MFESIKGFFRDVKLELKKVVFPSKDELIGSTWVVIISTMIVAVFLGIVDFVLTRFVKYILR' A
#
# COMPACT_ATOMS: atom_id res chain seq x y z
N MET A 1 -5.13 -39.55 -5.55
CA MET A 1 -4.79 -38.40 -4.68
C MET A 1 -3.63 -37.57 -5.24
N PHE A 2 -2.45 -38.17 -5.50
CA PHE A 2 -1.30 -37.45 -6.10
C PHE A 2 -1.57 -36.90 -7.52
N GLU A 3 -2.34 -37.59 -8.35
CA GLU A 3 -2.71 -37.08 -9.69
C GLU A 3 -3.63 -35.85 -9.63
N SER A 4 -4.56 -35.81 -8.68
CA SER A 4 -5.49 -34.70 -8.48
C SER A 4 -4.75 -33.41 -8.09
N ILE A 5 -3.71 -33.52 -7.25
CA ILE A 5 -2.85 -32.39 -6.86
C ILE A 5 -2.06 -31.88 -8.08
N LYS A 6 -1.48 -32.78 -8.88
CA LYS A 6 -0.73 -32.41 -10.09
C LYS A 6 -1.62 -31.71 -11.12
N GLY A 7 -2.87 -32.13 -11.26
CA GLY A 7 -3.90 -31.46 -12.06
C GLY A 7 -4.20 -30.05 -11.53
N PHE A 8 -4.45 -29.91 -10.22
CA PHE A 8 -4.74 -28.62 -9.58
C PHE A 8 -3.62 -27.59 -9.79
N PHE A 9 -2.35 -27.96 -9.61
CA PHE A 9 -1.21 -27.06 -9.88
C PHE A 9 -1.11 -26.64 -11.35
N ARG A 10 -1.48 -27.53 -12.28
CA ARG A 10 -1.52 -27.20 -13.71
C ARG A 10 -2.60 -26.18 -14.01
N ASP A 11 -3.77 -26.35 -13.42
CA ASP A 11 -4.93 -25.48 -13.62
C ASP A 11 -4.69 -24.10 -12.98
N VAL A 12 -4.14 -24.04 -11.77
CA VAL A 12 -3.69 -22.78 -11.12
C VAL A 12 -2.65 -22.06 -11.98
N LYS A 13 -1.68 -22.77 -12.54
CA LYS A 13 -0.69 -22.17 -13.44
C LYS A 13 -1.31 -21.61 -14.72
N LEU A 14 -2.35 -22.25 -15.24
CA LEU A 14 -3.11 -21.76 -16.41
C LEU A 14 -3.93 -20.51 -16.07
N GLU A 15 -4.53 -20.44 -14.89
CA GLU A 15 -5.27 -19.26 -14.44
C GLU A 15 -4.37 -18.08 -14.10
N LEU A 16 -3.22 -18.33 -13.46
CA LEU A 16 -2.22 -17.29 -13.19
C LEU A 16 -1.68 -16.65 -14.47
N LYS A 17 -1.66 -17.37 -15.60
CA LYS A 17 -1.29 -16.79 -16.90
C LYS A 17 -2.36 -15.88 -17.49
N LYS A 18 -3.62 -15.98 -17.05
CA LYS A 18 -4.71 -15.08 -17.45
C LYS A 18 -4.70 -13.77 -16.65
N VAL A 19 -3.92 -13.70 -15.57
CA VAL A 19 -3.76 -12.49 -14.77
C VAL A 19 -2.97 -11.48 -15.58
N VAL A 20 -3.58 -10.32 -15.83
CA VAL A 20 -2.91 -9.17 -16.43
C VAL A 20 -2.10 -8.50 -15.33
N PHE A 21 -0.79 -8.71 -15.34
CA PHE A 21 0.11 -7.97 -14.45
C PHE A 21 0.30 -6.55 -14.98
N PRO A 22 0.35 -5.55 -14.08
CA PRO A 22 0.61 -4.18 -14.48
C PRO A 22 1.98 -4.07 -15.14
N SER A 23 2.09 -3.14 -16.09
CA SER A 23 3.38 -2.82 -16.69
C SER A 23 4.31 -2.17 -15.65
N LYS A 24 5.62 -2.23 -15.89
CA LYS A 24 6.61 -1.62 -14.98
C LYS A 24 6.34 -0.13 -14.76
N ASP A 25 5.87 0.56 -15.79
CA ASP A 25 5.57 1.99 -15.76
C ASP A 25 4.33 2.31 -14.90
N GLU A 26 3.28 1.49 -14.98
CA GLU A 26 2.10 1.61 -14.11
C GLU A 26 2.44 1.33 -12.65
N LEU A 27 3.33 0.36 -12.39
CA LEU A 27 3.77 0.04 -11.04
C LEU A 27 4.58 1.19 -10.42
N ILE A 28 5.46 1.81 -11.21
CA ILE A 28 6.22 2.97 -10.77
C ILE A 28 5.30 4.18 -10.56
N GLY A 29 4.36 4.42 -11.47
CA GLY A 29 3.40 5.51 -11.36
C GLY A 29 2.51 5.39 -10.12
N SER A 30 1.93 4.20 -9.88
CA SER A 30 1.11 3.96 -8.68
C SER A 30 1.92 4.08 -7.38
N THR A 31 3.17 3.60 -7.35
CA THR A 31 4.05 3.75 -6.19
C THR A 31 4.37 5.22 -5.90
N TRP A 32 4.64 6.03 -6.93
CA TRP A 32 4.88 7.46 -6.76
C TRP A 32 3.68 8.20 -6.19
N VAL A 33 2.47 7.89 -6.65
CA VAL A 33 1.23 8.47 -6.09
C VAL A 33 1.11 8.14 -4.60
N VAL A 34 1.38 6.89 -4.22
CA VAL A 34 1.33 6.47 -2.81
C VAL A 34 2.37 7.24 -1.96
N ILE A 35 3.60 7.37 -2.44
CA ILE A 35 4.67 8.11 -1.73
C ILE A 35 4.26 9.57 -1.50
N ILE A 36 3.75 10.24 -2.54
CA ILE A 36 3.34 11.65 -2.44
C ILE A 36 2.15 11.78 -1.46
N SER A 37 1.14 10.91 -1.59
CA SER A 37 -0.05 10.95 -0.73
C SER A 37 0.28 10.73 0.74
N THR A 38 1.15 9.75 1.04
CA THR A 38 1.55 9.43 2.42
C THR A 38 2.42 10.54 3.01
N MET A 39 3.29 11.17 2.22
CA MET A 39 4.08 12.32 2.65
C MET A 39 3.21 13.53 2.99
N ILE A 40 2.17 13.81 2.21
CA ILE A 40 1.20 14.89 2.52
C ILE A 40 0.50 14.61 3.85
N VAL A 41 -0.01 13.39 4.04
CA VAL A 41 -0.70 12.99 5.28
C VAL A 41 0.24 13.06 6.48
N ALA A 42 1.49 12.60 6.33
CA ALA A 42 2.49 12.65 7.40
C ALA A 42 2.79 14.08 7.84
N VAL A 43 2.96 15.02 6.89
CA VAL A 43 3.16 16.44 7.19
C VAL A 43 1.94 17.03 7.90
N PHE A 44 0.74 16.74 7.41
CA PHE A 44 -0.49 17.21 8.02
C PHE A 44 -0.63 16.74 9.47
N LEU A 45 -0.48 15.43 9.71
CA LEU A 45 -0.54 14.87 11.07
C LEU A 45 0.56 15.45 11.96
N GLY A 46 1.79 15.58 11.46
CA GLY A 46 2.89 16.18 12.23
C GLY A 46 2.62 17.63 12.65
N ILE A 47 1.98 18.43 11.79
CA ILE A 47 1.55 19.80 12.14
C ILE A 47 0.47 19.75 13.22
N VAL A 48 -0.55 18.91 13.05
CA VAL A 48 -1.66 18.77 13.99
C VAL A 48 -1.14 18.35 15.37
N ASP A 49 -0.28 17.34 15.43
CA ASP A 49 0.32 16.85 16.68
C ASP A 49 1.16 17.92 17.37
N PHE A 50 1.92 18.70 16.59
CA PHE A 50 2.70 19.80 17.12
C PHE A 50 1.81 20.90 17.73
N VAL A 51 0.75 21.30 17.03
CA VAL A 51 -0.21 22.30 17.51
C VAL A 51 -0.92 21.82 18.76
N LEU A 52 -1.44 20.59 18.76
CA LEU A 52 -2.11 20.01 19.92
C LEU A 52 -1.16 19.91 21.12
N THR A 53 0.07 19.46 20.93
CA THR A 53 1.06 19.36 22.00
C THR A 53 1.36 20.74 22.61
N ARG A 54 1.49 21.78 21.77
CA ARG A 54 1.68 23.16 22.23
C ARG A 54 0.48 23.68 23.01
N PHE A 55 -0.73 23.40 22.51
CA PHE A 55 -1.98 23.82 23.13
C PHE A 55 -2.21 23.15 24.50
N VAL A 56 -2.00 21.84 24.57
CA VAL A 56 -2.07 21.08 25.83
C VAL A 56 -1.04 21.60 26.84
N LYS A 57 0.20 21.87 26.41
CA LYS A 57 1.23 22.46 27.28
C LYS A 57 0.87 23.86 27.80
N TYR A 58 0.10 24.63 27.03
CA TYR A 58 -0.37 25.94 27.47
C TYR A 58 -1.50 25.82 28.49
N ILE A 59 -2.39 24.83 28.35
CA ILE A 59 -3.50 24.59 29.31
C ILE A 59 -3.00 23.98 30.62
N LEU A 60 -2.01 23.08 30.57
CA LEU A 60 -1.51 22.38 31.75
C LEU A 60 -0.55 23.21 32.61
N ARG A 61 -0.23 24.43 32.18
CA ARG A 61 0.68 25.36 32.84
C ARG A 61 -0.09 26.55 33.38
#